data_AF-A0A2W4LKG1-F1
#
_entry.id   AF-A0A2W4LKG1-F1
#
_cell.length_a   1.000
_cell.length_b   1.000
_cell.length_c   1.000
_cell.angle_alpha   90.00
_cell.angle_beta   90.00
_cell.angle_gamma   90.00
#
_symmetry.space_group_name_H-M   'P 1'
#
loop_
_entity.id
_entity.type
_entity.pdbx_description
1 polymer ?
#
loop_
_entity_poly.entity_id
_entity_poly.type
_entity_poly.pdbx_seq_one_letter_code
_entity_poly.pdbx_strand_id
1 'polypeptide(L)'
;MLDDITVRTVELIPITPDDLPGYAVRLYDAATASPDVSRFVAWYQLQRGTDTTPRASVEEATREKITKVAAALDEGTITSPLNESPRVSWRV
;
A
#
# COMPACT_ATOMS: atom_id res chain seq x y z
N MET A 1 -15.24 -0.25 -14.04
CA MET A 1 -15.00 -1.60 -14.59
C MET A 1 -13.55 -2.04 -14.37
N LEU A 2 -12.53 -1.32 -14.84
CA LEU A 2 -11.11 -1.67 -14.56
C LEU A 2 -10.64 -1.23 -13.17
N ASP A 3 -11.13 -0.08 -12.70
CA ASP A 3 -10.91 0.37 -11.32
C ASP A 3 -11.42 -0.66 -10.31
N ASP A 4 -12.52 -1.36 -10.64
CA ASP A 4 -13.09 -2.44 -9.82
C ASP A 4 -12.11 -3.60 -9.64
N ILE A 5 -11.26 -3.90 -10.63
CA ILE A 5 -10.29 -5.01 -10.58
C ILE A 5 -9.09 -4.66 -9.72
N THR A 6 -8.52 -3.45 -9.87
CA THR A 6 -7.40 -3.00 -9.02
C THR A 6 -7.84 -2.86 -7.56
N VAL A 7 -9.03 -2.27 -7.35
CA VAL A 7 -9.73 -2.21 -6.07
C VAL A 7 -9.93 -3.63 -5.53
N ARG A 8 -10.48 -4.57 -6.31
CA ARG A 8 -10.64 -5.97 -5.87
C ARG A 8 -9.32 -6.62 -5.47
N THR A 9 -8.25 -6.47 -6.24
CA THR A 9 -7.01 -7.23 -5.97
C THR A 9 -6.24 -6.65 -4.78
N VAL A 10 -6.23 -5.32 -4.58
CA VAL A 10 -5.43 -4.65 -3.54
C VAL A 10 -6.23 -4.31 -2.27
N GLU A 11 -7.54 -4.12 -2.38
CA GLU A 11 -8.44 -3.89 -1.24
C GLU A 11 -8.94 -5.19 -0.59
N LEU A 12 -9.01 -6.32 -1.33
CA LEU A 12 -9.43 -7.60 -0.74
C LEU A 12 -8.36 -8.30 0.09
N ILE A 13 -7.13 -7.78 0.16
CA ILE A 13 -6.09 -8.33 1.03
C ILE A 13 -6.03 -7.43 2.27
N PRO A 14 -6.70 -7.82 3.37
CA PRO A 14 -6.66 -7.03 4.59
C PRO A 14 -5.23 -7.00 5.09
N ILE A 15 -4.79 -5.83 5.55
CA ILE A 15 -3.54 -5.71 6.27
C ILE A 15 -3.62 -6.51 7.57
N THR A 16 -2.56 -7.27 7.86
CA THR A 16 -2.36 -7.97 9.13
C THR A 16 -1.16 -7.32 9.83
N PRO A 17 -1.40 -6.32 10.70
CA PRO A 17 -0.30 -5.57 11.31
C PRO A 17 0.64 -6.45 12.13
N ASP A 18 0.11 -7.49 12.78
CA ASP A 18 0.83 -8.49 13.56
C ASP A 18 1.73 -9.43 12.71
N ASP A 19 1.48 -9.49 11.40
CA ASP A 19 2.23 -10.31 10.44
C ASP A 19 2.44 -9.54 9.13
N LEU A 20 3.26 -8.49 9.19
CA LEU A 20 3.67 -7.71 8.02
C LEU A 20 4.43 -8.57 6.97
N PRO A 21 5.34 -9.49 7.34
CA PRO A 21 5.99 -10.36 6.37
C PRO A 21 4.98 -11.24 5.60
N GLY A 22 4.04 -11.88 6.28
CA GLY A 22 3.01 -12.69 5.62
C GLY A 22 2.04 -11.84 4.81
N TYR A 23 1.70 -10.63 5.25
CA TYR A 23 0.96 -9.67 4.42
C TYR A 23 1.69 -9.34 3.12
N ALA A 24 3.01 -9.10 3.17
CA ALA A 24 3.80 -8.82 1.99
C ALA A 24 3.82 -10.00 0.99
N VAL A 25 3.90 -11.24 1.48
CA VAL A 25 3.81 -12.44 0.63
C VAL A 25 2.45 -12.53 -0.04
N ARG A 26 1.34 -12.38 0.69
CA ARG A 26 -0.01 -12.43 0.09
C ARG A 26 -0.21 -11.34 -0.97
N LEU A 27 0.32 -10.15 -0.70
CA LEU A 27 0.28 -9.03 -1.66
C LEU A 27 1.08 -9.35 -2.92
N TYR A 28 2.26 -9.95 -2.78
CA TYR A 28 3.09 -10.40 -3.90
C TYR A 28 2.40 -11.49 -4.72
N ASP A 29 1.85 -12.52 -4.08
CA ASP A 29 1.15 -13.62 -4.73
C ASP A 29 -0.05 -13.10 -5.54
N ALA A 30 -0.81 -12.15 -4.99
CA ALA A 30 -1.93 -11.54 -5.70
C ALA A 30 -1.48 -10.68 -6.89
N ALA A 31 -0.39 -9.93 -6.76
CA ALA A 31 0.17 -9.13 -7.85
C ALA A 31 0.69 -10.03 -8.98
N THR A 32 1.36 -11.14 -8.64
CA THR A 32 1.89 -12.11 -9.63
C THR A 32 0.81 -12.95 -10.28
N ALA A 33 -0.32 -13.20 -9.61
CA ALA A 33 -1.49 -13.84 -10.20
C ALA A 33 -2.18 -12.96 -11.26
N SER A 34 -1.97 -11.64 -11.23
CA SER A 34 -2.60 -10.68 -12.15
C SER A 34 -1.60 -9.63 -12.70
N PRO A 35 -0.57 -10.05 -13.46
CA PRO A 35 0.53 -9.17 -13.87
C PRO A 35 0.07 -8.02 -14.79
N ASP A 36 -1.01 -8.20 -15.54
CA ASP A 36 -1.57 -7.16 -16.41
C ASP A 36 -2.17 -6.01 -15.61
N VAL A 37 -2.74 -6.29 -14.42
CA VAL A 37 -3.26 -5.28 -13.51
C VAL A 37 -2.11 -4.42 -12.97
N SER A 38 -1.02 -5.06 -12.51
CA SER A 38 0.17 -4.34 -12.04
C SER A 38 0.80 -3.46 -13.13
N ARG A 39 0.92 -4.00 -14.36
CA ARG A 39 1.45 -3.24 -15.50
C ARG A 39 0.55 -2.05 -15.83
N PHE A 40 -0.77 -2.24 -15.86
CA PHE A 40 -1.71 -1.17 -16.11
C PHE A 40 -1.63 -0.06 -15.05
N VAL A 41 -1.63 -0.42 -13.76
CA VAL A 41 -1.51 0.56 -12.67
C VAL A 41 -0.23 1.37 -12.81
N ALA A 42 0.90 0.74 -13.11
CA ALA A 42 2.16 1.44 -13.34
C ALA A 42 2.06 2.45 -14.49
N TRP A 43 1.52 2.05 -15.66
CA TRP A 43 1.31 2.95 -16.80
C TRP A 43 0.32 4.06 -16.52
N TYR A 44 -0.74 3.76 -15.77
CA TYR A 44 -1.76 4.71 -15.38
C TYR A 44 -1.18 5.81 -14.49
N GLN A 45 -0.32 5.46 -13.53
CA GLN A 45 0.38 6.44 -12.69
C GLN A 45 1.34 7.30 -13.52
N LEU A 46 2.09 6.70 -14.44
CA LEU A 46 3.01 7.43 -15.32
C LEU A 46 2.29 8.46 -16.21
N GLN A 47 1.12 8.10 -16.76
CA GLN A 47 0.36 9.00 -17.62
C GLN A 47 -0.23 10.20 -16.88
N ARG A 48 -0.52 10.07 -15.58
CA ARG A 48 -1.13 11.16 -14.81
C ARG A 48 -0.14 12.10 -14.13
N GLY A 49 1.16 11.79 -14.16
CA GLY A 49 2.20 12.64 -13.55
C GLY A 49 2.03 12.79 -12.04
N THR A 50 2.55 13.87 -11.46
CA THR A 50 2.52 14.13 -10.01
C THR A 50 1.21 14.76 -9.52
N ASP A 51 0.32 15.17 -10.41
CA ASP A 51 -0.94 15.86 -10.10
C ASP A 51 -2.11 14.86 -9.95
N THR A 52 -1.95 13.89 -9.05
CA THR A 52 -2.97 12.86 -8.82
C THR A 52 -3.55 12.95 -7.43
N THR A 53 -4.70 13.61 -7.30
CA THR A 53 -5.61 13.32 -6.19
C THR A 53 -6.03 11.85 -6.32
N PRO A 54 -5.71 11.00 -5.33
CA PRO A 54 -6.19 9.63 -5.35
C PRO A 54 -7.72 9.61 -5.35
N ARG A 55 -8.32 8.55 -5.89
CA ARG A 55 -9.78 8.40 -5.78
C ARG A 55 -10.16 8.18 -4.33
N ALA A 56 -11.34 8.67 -3.93
CA ALA A 56 -11.82 8.58 -2.56
C ALA A 56 -11.78 7.15 -1.97
N SER A 57 -12.06 6.11 -2.78
CA SER A 57 -11.97 4.70 -2.32
C SER A 57 -10.54 4.28 -1.97
N VAL A 58 -9.57 4.69 -2.80
CA VAL A 58 -8.14 4.42 -2.57
C VAL A 58 -7.64 5.19 -1.36
N GLU A 59 -8.09 6.44 -1.18
CA GLU A 59 -7.79 7.23 0.02
C GLU A 59 -8.34 6.57 1.28
N GLU A 60 -9.59 6.09 1.25
CA GLU A 60 -10.23 5.40 2.38
C GLU A 60 -9.49 4.10 2.74
N ALA A 61 -9.22 3.24 1.75
CA ALA A 61 -8.49 1.99 1.97
C ALA A 61 -7.06 2.24 2.50
N THR A 62 -6.41 3.30 2.01
CA THR A 62 -5.09 3.71 2.51
C THR A 62 -5.17 4.19 3.95
N ARG A 63 -6.16 5.02 4.27
CA ARG A 63 -6.41 5.52 5.62
C ARG A 63 -6.66 4.38 6.61
N GLU A 64 -7.49 3.42 6.24
CA GLU A 64 -7.77 2.24 7.07
C GLU A 64 -6.49 1.45 7.36
N LYS A 65 -5.66 1.23 6.33
CA LYS A 65 -4.36 0.54 6.49
C LYS A 65 -3.43 1.30 7.45
N ILE A 66 -3.35 2.62 7.31
CA ILE A 66 -2.55 3.49 8.20
C ILE A 66 -3.06 3.39 9.63
N THR A 67 -4.38 3.49 9.86
CA THR A 67 -4.97 3.39 11.19
C THR A 67 -4.65 2.07 11.87
N LYS A 68 -4.74 0.95 11.14
CA LYS A 68 -4.42 -0.39 11.68
C LYS A 68 -2.93 -0.54 12.06
N VAL A 69 -2.03 0.01 11.23
CA VAL A 69 -0.59 0.00 11.53
C VAL A 69 -0.26 0.91 12.71
N ALA A 70 -0.88 2.09 12.80
CA ALA A 70 -0.68 3.01 13.92
C ALA A 70 -1.13 2.38 15.25
N ALA A 71 -2.30 1.75 15.29
CA ALA A 71 -2.76 1.03 16.47
C ALA A 71 -1.79 -0.06 16.91
N ALA A 72 -1.26 -0.86 15.96
CA ALA A 72 -0.30 -1.91 16.28
C ALA A 72 1.07 -1.39 16.76
N LEU A 73 1.47 -0.18 16.34
CA LEU A 73 2.64 0.52 16.88
C LEU A 73 2.38 1.03 18.29
N ASP A 74 1.22 1.64 18.53
CA ASP A 74 0.82 2.17 19.85
C ASP A 74 0.71 1.05 20.90
N GLU A 75 0.20 -0.12 20.49
CA GLU A 75 0.14 -1.34 21.31
C GLU A 75 1.51 -2.01 21.51
N GLY A 76 2.53 -1.62 20.75
CA GLY A 76 3.85 -2.23 20.77
C GLY A 76 3.93 -3.63 20.15
N THR A 77 2.88 -4.07 19.46
CA THR A 77 2.82 -5.37 18.76
C THR A 77 3.75 -5.41 17.55
N ILE A 78 4.02 -4.24 16.95
CA ILE A 78 5.08 -4.06 15.97
C ILE A 78 6.00 -2.91 16.38
N THR A 79 7.28 -3.02 16.04
CA THR A 79 8.28 -1.97 16.26
C THR A 79 8.67 -1.35 14.92
N SER A 80 8.76 -0.03 14.85
CA SER A 80 9.21 0.67 13.64
C SER A 80 10.66 1.14 13.77
N PRO A 81 11.62 0.52 13.06
CA PRO A 81 12.98 1.07 12.93
C PRO A 81 13.01 2.36 12.08
N LEU A 82 11.89 2.73 11.43
CA LEU A 82 11.78 3.91 10.59
C LEU A 82 11.53 5.20 11.38
N ASN A 83 11.10 5.12 12.65
CA ASN A 83 11.09 6.30 13.52
C ASN A 83 12.53 6.77 13.83
N GLU A 84 13.47 5.82 13.83
CA GLU A 84 14.88 5.99 14.18
C GLU A 84 15.71 6.49 12.99
N SER A 85 15.13 6.47 11.77
CA SER A 85 15.87 6.76 10.55
C SER A 85 16.18 8.26 10.47
N PRO A 86 17.47 8.67 10.44
CA PRO A 86 17.81 10.08 10.26
C PRO A 86 17.18 10.53 8.95
N ARG A 87 16.50 11.68 8.96
CA ARG A 87 15.97 12.30 7.73
C ARG A 87 17.16 12.51 6.80
N VAL A 88 17.35 11.57 5.87
CA VAL A 88 18.42 11.70 4.88
C VAL A 88 18.08 12.98 4.11
N SER A 89 19.00 13.93 4.07
CA SER A 89 18.85 15.09 3.19
C SER A 89 19.65 14.75 1.93
N TRP A 90 18.97 14.28 0.89
CA TRP A 90 19.57 14.14 -0.42
C TRP A 90 19.86 15.55 -0.93
N ARG A 91 21.13 15.99 -0.85
CA ARG A 91 21.62 17.08 -1.70
C ARG A 91 21.94 16.47 -3.05
N VAL A 92 21.22 16.93 -4.07
CA VAL A 92 21.62 16.85 -5.48
C VAL A 92 22.47 18.07 -5.79
#